data_AF-A0A382YMS3-F1
#
_entry.id   AF-A0A382YMS3-F1
#
_cell.length_a   1.000
_cell.length_b   1.000
_cell.length_c   1.000
_cell.angle_alpha   90.00
_cell.angle_beta   90.00
_cell.angle_gamma   90.00
#
_symmetry.space_group_name_H-M   'P 1'
#
loop_
_entity.id
_entity.type
_entity.pdbx_description
1 polymer ?
#
loop_
_entity_poly.entity_id
_entity_poly.type
_entity_poly.pdbx_seq_one_letter_code
_entity_poly.pdbx_strand_id
1 'polypeptide(L)'
;MRLLINLEGESFNDPLRDVVDPSISYGNISLGNKIWKQAYLLSFCIDNKFTIFNPSFGNVAKYFQYFKHNTFQVCPRLINTSFGGELISNNHYIITRRIRILLKKIFNKKYRHYSAKGGKGINLDKLFLNNKKIFPQIISLEGWLIRGNVLLKKHSNIIRTIFKPDRHYTLKIDSLIKRLNNKYGMILGI
;
A
#
# COMPACT_ATOMS: atom_id res chain seq x y z
N MET A 1 -13.60 -15.61 -5.67
CA MET A 1 -12.55 -14.55 -5.64
C MET A 1 -12.69 -13.75 -4.36
N ARG A 2 -11.60 -13.49 -3.63
CA ARG A 2 -11.60 -12.61 -2.46
C ARG A 2 -10.84 -11.33 -2.81
N LEU A 3 -11.37 -10.16 -2.48
CA LEU A 3 -10.82 -8.86 -2.89
C LEU A 3 -10.58 -7.96 -1.67
N LEU A 4 -9.37 -7.41 -1.58
CA LEU A 4 -8.97 -6.39 -0.62
C LEU A 4 -8.73 -5.09 -1.37
N ILE A 5 -9.37 -4.02 -0.94
CA ILE A 5 -9.24 -2.70 -1.54
C ILE A 5 -8.67 -1.76 -0.49
N ASN A 6 -7.47 -1.24 -0.73
CA ASN A 6 -6.93 -0.18 0.11
C ASN A 6 -7.41 1.16 -0.42
N LEU A 7 -8.44 1.70 0.24
CA LEU A 7 -8.95 3.04 0.01
C LEU A 7 -8.05 3.98 0.81
N GLU A 8 -7.08 4.66 0.19
CA GLU A 8 -6.43 5.74 0.91
C GLU A 8 -7.45 6.81 1.28
N GLY A 9 -7.49 7.09 2.57
CA GLY A 9 -8.23 8.19 3.15
C GLY A 9 -7.26 8.84 4.11
N GLU A 10 -6.96 10.12 3.86
CA GLU A 10 -6.22 10.94 4.80
C GLU A 10 -6.88 10.83 6.18
N SER A 11 -6.05 10.64 7.20
CA SER A 11 -6.45 10.90 8.57
C SER A 11 -6.58 12.42 8.68
N PHE A 12 -7.77 12.96 8.36
CA PHE A 12 -8.05 14.38 8.53
C PHE A 12 -7.84 14.88 9.98
N ASN A 13 -7.73 13.95 10.95
CA ASN A 13 -7.52 14.20 12.37
C ASN A 13 -6.27 13.46 12.87
N ASP A 14 -5.12 13.62 12.21
CA ASP A 14 -3.84 13.30 12.85
C ASP A 14 -3.48 14.46 13.80
N PRO A 15 -3.38 14.26 15.13
CA PRO A 15 -2.99 15.33 16.06
C PRO A 15 -1.58 15.87 15.79
N LEU A 16 -0.77 15.20 14.96
CA LEU A 16 0.51 15.72 14.46
C LEU A 16 0.34 16.77 13.33
N ARG A 17 -0.88 16.98 12.84
CA ARG A 17 -1.21 17.99 11.82
C ARG A 17 -1.02 19.42 12.32
N ASP A 18 -1.17 19.64 13.63
CA ASP A 18 -1.00 20.97 14.24
C ASP A 18 0.46 21.30 14.56
N VAL A 19 1.38 20.33 14.38
CA VAL A 19 2.82 20.47 14.71
C VAL A 19 3.68 20.59 13.45
N VAL A 20 3.16 20.22 12.28
CA VAL A 20 3.93 20.17 11.02
C VAL A 20 3.25 21.03 9.97
N ASP A 21 4.05 21.90 9.35
CA ASP A 21 3.63 22.90 8.37
C ASP A 21 2.61 22.36 7.34
N PRO A 22 1.42 22.98 7.22
CA PRO A 22 0.39 22.59 6.25
C PRO A 22 0.84 22.72 4.77
N SER A 23 1.98 23.35 4.49
CA SER A 23 2.63 23.34 3.17
C SER A 23 3.27 21.99 2.80
N ILE A 24 3.54 21.13 3.79
CA ILE A 24 3.95 19.74 3.60
C ILE A 24 2.67 18.93 3.36
N SER A 25 2.26 18.85 2.08
CA SER A 25 1.16 18.00 1.64
C SER A 25 1.33 16.58 2.19
N TYR A 26 0.47 16.18 3.13
CA TYR A 26 0.41 14.83 3.68
C TYR A 26 -0.13 13.79 2.67
N GLY A 27 -0.40 14.20 1.43
CA GLY A 27 -0.40 13.31 0.26
C GLY A 27 0.99 12.69 -0.02
N ASN A 28 2.05 13.22 0.60
CA ASN A 28 3.40 12.66 0.63
C ASN A 28 3.64 11.80 1.88
N ILE A 29 2.84 10.75 2.06
CA ILE A 29 3.32 9.60 2.86
C ILE A 29 4.68 9.20 2.27
N SER A 30 5.73 9.25 3.10
CA SER A 30 7.09 8.93 2.65
C SER A 30 7.13 7.57 1.94
N LEU A 31 8.02 7.43 0.95
CA LEU A 31 8.14 6.19 0.17
C LEU A 31 8.27 4.96 1.09
N GLY A 32 9.05 5.08 2.17
CA GLY A 32 9.19 4.03 3.18
C GLY A 32 7.86 3.62 3.81
N ASN A 33 7.02 4.57 4.22
CA ASN A 33 5.71 4.29 4.77
C ASN A 33 4.76 3.64 3.76
N LYS A 34 4.81 4.06 2.48
CA LYS A 34 4.03 3.43 1.39
C LYS A 34 4.45 1.97 1.17
N ILE A 35 5.76 1.71 1.11
CA ILE A 35 6.31 0.35 0.99
C ILE A 35 5.91 -0.49 2.20
N TRP A 36 6.09 0.04 3.40
CA TRP A 36 5.80 -0.64 4.66
C TRP A 36 4.33 -1.05 4.77
N LYS A 37 3.41 -0.13 4.46
CA LYS A 37 1.97 -0.41 4.40
C LYS A 37 1.65 -1.47 3.35
N GLN A 38 2.17 -1.32 2.13
CA GLN A 38 1.95 -2.28 1.04
C GLN A 38 2.48 -3.68 1.40
N ALA A 39 3.60 -3.77 2.10
CA ALA A 39 4.18 -5.03 2.56
C ALA A 39 3.25 -5.81 3.50
N TYR A 40 2.62 -5.14 4.47
CA TYR A 40 1.61 -5.77 5.34
C TYR A 40 0.37 -6.21 4.58
N LEU A 41 -0.10 -5.38 3.64
CA LEU A 41 -1.28 -5.73 2.86
C LEU A 41 -1.00 -6.95 1.96
N LEU A 42 0.17 -7.01 1.33
CA LEU A 42 0.58 -8.14 0.52
C LEU A 42 0.77 -9.41 1.35
N SER A 43 1.43 -9.33 2.51
CA SER A 43 1.62 -10.51 3.37
C SER A 43 0.29 -11.08 3.84
N PHE A 44 -0.65 -10.20 4.19
CA PHE A 44 -2.04 -10.58 4.48
C PHE A 44 -2.72 -11.24 3.28
N CYS A 45 -2.57 -10.67 2.08
CA CYS A 45 -3.23 -11.17 0.89
C CYS A 45 -2.68 -12.53 0.43
N ILE A 46 -1.37 -12.72 0.49
CA ILE A 46 -0.70 -13.99 0.19
C ILE A 46 -1.23 -15.09 1.10
N ASP A 47 -1.24 -14.85 2.41
CA ASP A 47 -1.66 -15.86 3.40
C ASP A 47 -3.14 -16.23 3.24
N ASN A 48 -3.97 -15.24 2.94
CA ASN A 48 -5.42 -15.38 2.93
C ASN A 48 -6.02 -15.54 1.53
N LYS A 49 -5.19 -15.66 0.49
CA LYS A 49 -5.62 -15.79 -0.92
C LYS A 49 -6.56 -14.66 -1.36
N PHE A 50 -6.26 -13.43 -0.91
CA PHE A 50 -6.93 -12.23 -1.39
C PHE A 50 -6.21 -11.68 -2.60
N THR A 51 -6.99 -11.17 -3.54
CA THR A 51 -6.53 -10.22 -4.55
C THR A 51 -6.51 -8.83 -3.93
N ILE A 52 -5.42 -8.09 -4.08
CA ILE A 52 -5.33 -6.69 -3.61
C ILE A 52 -5.52 -5.70 -4.76
N PHE A 53 -6.24 -4.62 -4.49
CA PHE A 53 -6.25 -3.39 -5.28
C PHE A 53 -5.77 -2.25 -4.39
N ASN A 54 -4.60 -1.68 -4.73
CA ASN A 54 -4.05 -0.54 -4.00
C ASN A 54 -3.63 0.61 -4.94
N PRO A 55 -4.57 1.50 -5.32
CA PRO A 55 -4.27 2.60 -6.24
C PRO A 55 -3.23 3.57 -5.69
N SER A 56 -3.15 3.75 -4.36
CA SER A 56 -2.24 4.71 -3.73
C SER A 56 -0.76 4.42 -3.87
N PHE A 57 -0.40 3.16 -4.05
CA PHE A 57 0.98 2.75 -4.25
C PHE A 57 1.36 2.87 -5.75
N GLY A 58 0.40 3.23 -6.62
CA GLY A 58 0.57 3.27 -8.08
C GLY A 58 1.72 4.16 -8.54
N ASN A 59 1.89 5.32 -7.91
CA ASN A 59 2.92 6.29 -8.29
C ASN A 59 4.35 5.83 -7.95
N VAL A 60 4.52 4.92 -6.99
CA VAL A 60 5.82 4.37 -6.58
C VAL A 60 6.08 2.96 -7.13
N ALA A 61 5.04 2.29 -7.64
CA ALA A 61 5.13 0.96 -8.23
C ALA A 61 6.17 0.87 -9.37
N LYS A 62 6.34 1.95 -10.14
CA LYS A 62 7.31 2.03 -11.24
C LYS A 62 8.77 1.79 -10.84
N TYR A 63 9.11 1.95 -9.56
CA TYR A 63 10.48 1.75 -9.06
C TYR A 63 10.84 0.29 -8.79
N PHE A 64 9.87 -0.63 -8.84
CA PHE A 64 10.07 -2.03 -8.50
C PHE A 64 9.78 -2.92 -9.70
N GLN A 65 10.66 -3.89 -9.94
CA GLN A 65 10.57 -4.76 -11.11
C GLN A 65 9.25 -5.55 -11.15
N TYR A 66 8.76 -5.99 -9.98
CA TYR A 66 7.55 -6.80 -9.88
C TYR A 66 6.28 -6.05 -10.34
N PHE A 67 6.19 -4.75 -10.08
CA PHE A 67 4.98 -3.96 -10.37
C PHE A 67 5.00 -3.27 -11.74
N LYS A 68 6.11 -3.31 -12.48
CA LYS A 68 6.30 -2.62 -13.77
C LYS A 68 5.20 -2.90 -14.81
N HIS A 69 4.58 -4.08 -14.75
CA HIS A 69 3.50 -4.50 -15.63
C HIS A 69 2.18 -4.77 -14.89
N ASN A 70 2.04 -4.32 -13.64
CA ASN A 70 0.90 -4.60 -12.78
C ASN A 70 0.28 -3.28 -12.29
N THR A 71 -0.45 -2.59 -13.18
CA THR A 71 -0.97 -1.24 -12.92
C THR A 71 -1.99 -1.17 -11.77
N PHE A 72 -2.67 -2.27 -11.45
CA PHE A 72 -3.62 -2.35 -10.32
C PHE A 72 -3.05 -3.09 -9.11
N GLN A 73 -1.79 -3.53 -9.21
CA GLN A 73 -1.04 -4.21 -8.15
C GLN A 73 -1.72 -5.45 -7.60
N VAL A 74 -2.40 -6.17 -8.48
CA VAL A 74 -3.13 -7.41 -8.20
C VAL A 74 -2.13 -8.50 -7.81
N CYS A 75 -2.21 -8.97 -6.56
CA CYS A 75 -1.46 -10.13 -6.07
C CYS A 75 -2.45 -11.19 -5.56
N PRO A 76 -2.37 -12.47 -5.98
CA PRO A 76 -1.49 -12.98 -7.05
C PRO A 76 -1.87 -12.38 -8.41
N ARG A 77 -0.92 -12.40 -9.37
CA ARG A 77 -0.96 -11.71 -10.68
C ARG A 77 -2.05 -12.29 -11.61
N LEU A 78 -3.31 -12.10 -11.24
CA LEU A 78 -4.47 -12.72 -11.88
C LEU A 78 -5.08 -11.84 -12.99
N ILE A 79 -4.73 -10.56 -13.06
CA ILE A 79 -5.34 -9.63 -14.01
C ILE A 79 -4.24 -8.72 -14.57
N ASN A 80 -3.89 -8.92 -15.85
CA ASN A 80 -3.17 -7.92 -16.65
C ASN A 80 -4.13 -6.76 -16.88
N THR A 81 -4.19 -5.85 -15.93
CA THR A 81 -4.89 -4.58 -16.12
C THR A 81 -3.91 -3.60 -16.78
N SER A 82 -4.33 -2.94 -17.86
CA SER A 82 -3.56 -1.93 -18.58
C SER A 82 -4.22 -0.55 -18.46
N PHE A 83 -4.77 -0.22 -17.30
CA PHE A 83 -5.54 1.01 -17.11
C PHE A 83 -4.78 2.02 -16.24
N GLY A 84 -4.87 3.30 -16.61
CA GLY A 84 -4.06 4.43 -16.11
C GLY A 84 -4.06 4.65 -14.60
N GLY A 85 -3.18 3.94 -13.90
CA GLY A 85 -2.99 4.05 -12.44
C GLY A 85 -2.62 5.45 -11.96
N GLU A 86 -2.08 6.30 -12.84
CA GLU A 86 -1.66 7.67 -12.51
C GLU A 86 -2.86 8.65 -12.42
N LEU A 87 -3.86 8.51 -13.30
CA LEU A 87 -5.10 9.29 -13.21
C LEU A 87 -5.94 8.87 -11.99
N ILE A 88 -5.94 7.56 -11.68
CA ILE A 88 -6.61 7.03 -10.50
C ILE A 88 -5.90 7.48 -9.22
N SER A 89 -4.56 7.61 -9.22
CA SER A 89 -3.84 8.07 -8.02
C SER A 89 -4.12 9.54 -7.68
N ASN A 90 -4.31 10.41 -8.68
CA ASN A 90 -4.52 11.84 -8.42
C ASN A 90 -5.94 12.13 -7.90
N ASN A 91 -6.94 11.38 -8.34
CA ASN A 91 -8.33 11.51 -7.90
C ASN A 91 -8.79 10.37 -6.96
N HIS A 92 -7.83 9.66 -6.35
CA HIS A 92 -8.09 8.40 -5.66
C HIS A 92 -9.14 8.58 -4.56
N TYR A 93 -9.12 9.68 -3.80
CA TYR A 93 -10.06 9.91 -2.70
C TYR A 93 -11.55 9.92 -3.14
N ILE A 94 -11.86 10.63 -4.23
CA ILE A 94 -13.24 10.71 -4.73
C ILE A 94 -13.66 9.36 -5.30
N ILE A 95 -12.76 8.72 -6.05
CA ILE A 95 -12.98 7.41 -6.67
C ILE A 95 -13.20 6.35 -5.60
N THR A 96 -12.35 6.29 -4.57
CA THR A 96 -12.42 5.31 -3.48
C THR A 96 -13.69 5.46 -2.65
N ARG A 97 -14.14 6.70 -2.37
CA ARG A 97 -15.39 6.96 -1.68
C ARG A 97 -16.62 6.49 -2.49
N ARG A 98 -16.63 6.72 -3.80
CA ARG A 98 -17.71 6.25 -4.69
C ARG A 98 -17.72 4.74 -4.80
N ILE A 99 -16.55 4.11 -4.99
CA ILE A 99 -16.39 2.65 -4.99
C ILE A 99 -16.91 2.05 -3.69
N ARG A 100 -16.60 2.65 -2.54
CA ARG A 100 -17.09 2.19 -1.24
C ARG A 100 -18.62 2.13 -1.17
N ILE A 101 -19.30 3.19 -1.61
CA ILE A 101 -20.77 3.28 -1.61
C ILE A 101 -21.36 2.23 -2.56
N LEU A 102 -20.80 2.12 -3.77
CA LEU A 102 -21.21 1.14 -4.77
C LEU A 102 -21.06 -0.29 -4.27
N LEU A 103 -19.91 -0.64 -3.69
CA LEU A 103 -19.65 -1.98 -3.16
C LEU A 103 -20.57 -2.33 -2.01
N LYS A 104 -20.87 -1.39 -1.12
CA LYS A 104 -21.83 -1.61 -0.04
C LYS A 104 -23.24 -1.89 -0.58
N LYS A 105 -23.66 -1.16 -1.62
CA LYS A 105 -24.97 -1.34 -2.25
C LYS A 105 -25.08 -2.68 -2.97
N ILE A 106 -24.06 -3.06 -3.75
CA ILE A 106 -24.07 -4.26 -4.60
C ILE A 106 -23.78 -5.52 -3.80
N PHE A 107 -22.86 -5.47 -2.83
CA PHE A 107 -22.31 -6.65 -2.14
C PHE A 107 -22.57 -6.65 -0.63
N ASN A 108 -23.66 -6.06 -0.15
CA ASN A 108 -23.93 -5.79 1.28
C ASN A 108 -23.55 -6.93 2.25
N LYS A 109 -23.94 -8.19 1.97
CA LYS A 109 -23.62 -9.35 2.84
C LYS A 109 -22.17 -9.86 2.73
N LYS A 110 -21.50 -9.56 1.62
CA LYS A 110 -20.16 -10.05 1.25
C LYS A 110 -19.07 -8.99 1.44
N TYR A 111 -19.46 -7.77 1.77
CA TYR A 111 -18.61 -6.61 1.85
C TYR A 111 -18.46 -6.12 3.29
N ARG A 112 -17.23 -5.85 3.73
CA ARG A 112 -16.97 -5.11 4.96
C ARG A 112 -15.96 -4.00 4.74
N HIS A 113 -16.12 -2.94 5.53
CA HIS A 113 -15.24 -1.79 5.56
C HIS A 113 -14.59 -1.67 6.93
N TYR A 114 -13.27 -1.48 6.96
CA TYR A 114 -12.52 -1.15 8.18
C TYR A 114 -11.80 0.18 7.97
N SER A 115 -11.81 1.03 9.00
CA SER A 115 -11.21 2.35 8.96
C SER A 115 -10.27 2.53 10.15
N ALA A 116 -9.03 2.94 9.86
CA ALA A 116 -7.98 3.27 10.82
C ALA A 116 -7.90 4.78 11.10
N LYS A 117 -9.02 5.51 10.96
CA LYS A 117 -9.08 6.95 11.23
C LYS A 117 -8.97 7.25 12.73
N GLY A 118 -8.38 8.39 13.08
CA GLY A 118 -8.28 8.87 14.45
C GLY A 118 -7.27 8.09 15.31
N GLY A 119 -6.13 7.69 14.73
CA GLY A 119 -5.02 7.04 15.45
C GLY A 119 -5.24 5.57 15.85
N LYS A 120 -6.46 5.03 15.70
CA LYS A 120 -6.74 3.61 15.96
C LYS A 120 -6.21 2.76 14.81
N GLY A 121 -5.07 2.11 15.03
CA GLY A 121 -4.47 1.22 14.03
C GLY A 121 -5.30 -0.05 13.76
N ILE A 122 -5.20 -0.58 12.55
CA ILE A 122 -5.74 -1.89 12.18
C ILE A 122 -4.62 -2.92 12.25
N ASN A 123 -4.77 -3.92 13.12
CA ASN A 123 -3.91 -5.10 13.13
C ASN A 123 -4.55 -6.22 12.30
N LEU A 124 -4.00 -6.47 11.10
CA LEU A 124 -4.47 -7.48 10.16
C LEU A 124 -4.37 -8.91 10.70
N ASP A 125 -3.33 -9.20 11.50
CA ASP A 125 -3.14 -10.52 12.11
C ASP A 125 -4.33 -10.84 13.04
N LYS A 126 -4.70 -9.88 13.90
CA LYS A 126 -5.83 -10.02 14.84
C LYS A 126 -7.18 -10.00 14.13
N LEU A 127 -7.33 -9.15 13.11
CA LEU A 127 -8.59 -9.00 12.37
C LEU A 127 -9.02 -10.32 11.72
N PHE A 128 -8.06 -11.12 11.26
CA PHE A 128 -8.33 -12.45 10.71
C PHE A 128 -8.57 -13.52 11.77
N LEU A 129 -7.72 -13.59 12.80
CA LEU A 129 -7.84 -14.59 13.86
C LEU A 129 -9.22 -14.58 14.52
N ASN A 130 -9.78 -13.39 14.73
CA ASN A 130 -11.08 -13.22 15.37
C ASN A 130 -12.28 -13.55 14.46
N ASN A 131 -12.08 -13.71 13.14
CA ASN A 131 -13.18 -13.79 12.16
C ASN A 131 -13.07 -14.98 11.18
N LYS A 132 -12.26 -16.01 11.48
CA LYS A 132 -11.97 -17.14 10.57
C LYS A 132 -13.20 -17.81 9.93
N LYS A 133 -14.35 -17.85 10.61
CA LYS A 133 -15.59 -18.50 10.11
C LYS A 133 -16.50 -17.60 9.26
N ILE A 134 -16.38 -16.27 9.33
CA ILE A 134 -17.28 -15.31 8.67
C ILE A 134 -16.46 -14.21 8.01
N PHE A 135 -15.49 -14.60 7.19
CA PHE A 135 -14.63 -13.62 6.55
C PHE A 135 -15.27 -13.16 5.23
N PRO A 136 -15.52 -11.85 5.05
CA PRO A 136 -16.17 -11.32 3.86
C PRO A 136 -15.35 -11.60 2.58
N GLN A 137 -16.06 -11.70 1.44
CA GLN A 137 -15.41 -11.87 0.13
C GLN A 137 -14.74 -10.58 -0.32
N ILE A 138 -15.25 -9.41 0.09
CA ILE A 138 -14.72 -8.10 -0.29
C ILE A 138 -14.45 -7.29 0.98
N ILE A 139 -13.23 -6.79 1.11
CA ILE A 139 -12.81 -5.92 2.19
C ILE A 139 -12.34 -4.61 1.60
N SER A 140 -12.77 -3.50 2.18
CA SER A 140 -12.07 -2.23 2.01
C SER A 140 -11.44 -1.78 3.31
N LEU A 141 -10.22 -1.25 3.21
CA LEU A 141 -9.46 -0.67 4.31
C LEU A 141 -9.27 0.82 4.04
N GLU A 142 -9.40 1.65 5.07
CA GLU A 142 -9.12 3.09 5.01
C GLU A 142 -8.14 3.51 6.11
N GLY A 143 -7.23 4.44 5.80
CA GLY A 143 -6.22 4.97 6.73
C GLY A 143 -4.79 4.45 6.52
N TRP A 144 -3.85 4.91 7.36
CA TRP A 144 -2.41 4.67 7.18
C TRP A 144 -1.80 3.67 8.20
N LEU A 145 -2.38 3.58 9.40
CA LEU A 145 -1.88 2.75 10.50
C LEU A 145 -2.39 1.30 10.38
N ILE A 146 -2.08 0.63 9.26
CA ILE A 146 -2.40 -0.77 9.02
C ILE A 146 -1.14 -1.60 9.22
N ARG A 147 -1.18 -2.62 10.09
CA ARG A 147 -0.02 -3.41 10.53
C ARG A 147 -0.35 -4.91 10.63
N GLY A 148 0.66 -5.78 10.56
CA GLY A 148 0.53 -7.24 10.66
C GLY A 148 1.89 -7.94 10.69
N ASN A 149 2.56 -7.90 11.84
CA ASN A 149 3.97 -8.31 11.98
C ASN A 149 4.19 -9.80 11.77
N VAL A 150 3.24 -10.64 12.20
CA VAL A 150 3.42 -12.10 12.13
C VAL A 150 3.40 -12.56 10.67
N LEU A 151 2.41 -12.12 9.89
CA LEU A 151 2.31 -12.46 8.48
C LEU A 151 3.43 -11.83 7.65
N LEU A 152 3.85 -10.60 7.97
CA LEU A 152 4.99 -9.97 7.30
C LEU A 152 6.28 -10.76 7.53
N LYS A 153 6.55 -11.21 8.77
CA LYS A 153 7.72 -12.04 9.08
C LYS A 153 7.67 -13.36 8.33
N LYS A 154 6.51 -14.05 8.34
CA LYS A 154 6.27 -15.32 7.64
C LYS A 154 6.57 -15.22 6.14
N HIS A 155 6.15 -14.13 5.48
CA HIS A 155 6.27 -13.95 4.03
C HIS A 155 7.44 -13.05 3.62
N SER A 156 8.37 -12.75 4.53
CA SER A 156 9.42 -11.73 4.34
C SER A 156 10.28 -11.94 3.08
N ASN A 157 10.64 -13.18 2.74
CA ASN A 157 11.44 -13.48 1.54
C ASN A 157 10.68 -13.15 0.24
N ILE A 158 9.39 -13.49 0.18
CA ILE A 158 8.53 -13.17 -0.96
C ILE A 158 8.37 -11.66 -1.07
N ILE A 159 8.11 -10.99 0.06
CA ILE A 159 7.96 -9.53 0.13
C ILE A 159 9.23 -8.82 -0.35
N ARG A 160 10.42 -9.23 0.10
CA ARG A 160 11.71 -8.68 -0.38
C ARG A 160 11.87 -8.87 -1.89
N THR A 161 11.44 -10.00 -2.43
CA THR A 161 11.48 -10.27 -3.87
C THR A 161 10.55 -9.34 -4.64
N ILE A 162 9.33 -9.12 -4.14
CA ILE A 162 8.35 -8.20 -4.74
C ILE A 162 8.87 -6.76 -4.74
N PHE A 163 9.47 -6.32 -3.63
CA PHE A 163 10.04 -4.96 -3.51
C PHE A 163 11.49 -4.84 -3.98
N LYS A 164 11.98 -5.79 -4.79
CA LYS A 164 13.29 -5.64 -5.42
C LYS A 164 13.25 -4.44 -6.38
N PRO A 165 14.11 -3.41 -6.17
CA PRO A 165 14.15 -2.24 -7.06
C PRO A 165 14.50 -2.64 -8.49
N ASP A 166 13.99 -1.90 -9.48
CA ASP A 166 14.41 -2.07 -10.87
C ASP A 166 15.90 -1.71 -11.01
N ARG A 167 16.65 -2.57 -11.70
CA ARG A 167 18.11 -2.49 -11.88
C ARG A 167 18.55 -1.16 -12.50
N HIS A 168 17.73 -0.56 -13.36
CA HIS A 168 18.04 0.73 -13.95
C HIS A 168 18.17 1.83 -12.88
N TYR A 169 17.34 1.80 -11.82
CA TYR A 169 17.45 2.77 -10.74
C TYR A 169 18.63 2.47 -9.82
N THR A 170 18.92 1.19 -9.53
CA THR A 170 20.06 0.83 -8.68
C THR A 170 21.37 1.28 -9.31
N LEU A 171 21.57 1.02 -10.61
CA LEU A 171 22.79 1.45 -11.32
C LEU A 171 22.99 2.97 -11.32
N LYS A 172 21.90 3.74 -11.47
CA LYS A 172 21.96 5.20 -11.38
C LYS A 172 22.37 5.68 -10.00
N ILE A 173 21.80 5.07 -8.95
CA ILE A 173 22.12 5.40 -7.56
C ILE A 173 23.58 5.02 -7.25
N ASP A 174 24.02 3.83 -7.66
CA ASP A 174 25.40 3.36 -7.44
C ASP A 174 26.42 4.30 -8.09
N SER A 175 26.15 4.74 -9.33
CA SER A 175 27.00 5.72 -10.02
C SER A 175 27.02 7.07 -9.31
N LEU A 176 25.88 7.51 -8.77
CA LEU A 176 25.79 8.77 -8.02
C LEU A 176 26.58 8.69 -6.71
N ILE A 177 26.38 7.63 -5.94
CA ILE A 177 27.08 7.37 -4.68
C ILE A 177 28.58 7.31 -4.93
N LYS A 178 29.04 6.57 -5.95
CA LYS A 178 30.47 6.50 -6.29
C LYS A 178 31.06 7.88 -6.58
N ARG A 179 30.37 8.71 -7.37
CA ARG A 179 30.81 10.07 -7.70
C ARG A 179 30.88 10.97 -6.46
N LEU A 180 29.87 10.91 -5.60
CA LEU A 180 29.83 11.70 -4.37
C LEU A 180 30.90 11.25 -3.38
N ASN A 181 31.12 9.94 -3.25
CA ASN A 181 32.10 9.38 -2.33
C ASN A 181 33.52 9.80 -2.75
N ASN A 182 33.81 9.78 -4.05
CA ASN A 182 35.09 10.28 -4.59
C ASN A 182 35.31 11.77 -4.32
N LYS A 183 34.23 12.57 -4.22
CA LYS A 183 34.32 14.03 -4.03
C LYS A 183 34.37 14.44 -2.57
N TYR A 184 33.64 13.75 -1.70
CA TYR A 184 33.38 14.19 -0.33
C TYR A 184 33.93 13.23 0.74
N GLY A 185 34.42 12.04 0.36
CA GLY A 185 34.97 11.03 1.27
C GLY A 185 33.94 10.33 2.17
N MET A 186 32.84 10.99 2.51
CA MET A 186 31.74 10.47 3.32
C MET A 186 30.40 11.00 2.81
N ILE A 187 29.41 10.11 2.75
CA ILE A 187 28.02 10.43 2.43
C ILE A 187 27.15 9.95 3.60
N LEU A 188 26.33 10.84 4.14
CA LEU A 188 25.32 10.52 5.15
C LEU A 188 23.94 10.53 4.48
N GLY A 189 23.22 9.41 4.54
CA GLY A 189 21.83 9.29 4.09
C GLY A 189 20.87 9.57 5.23
N ILE A 190 19.76 10.25 4.93
CA ILE A 190 18.63 10.51 5.84
C ILE A 190 17.44 9.65 5.38
#